data_AF-A0A4Z0MGK0-F1
#
_entry.id   AF-A0A4Z0MGK0-F1
#
_cell.length_a   1.000
_cell.length_b   1.000
_cell.length_c   1.000
_cell.angle_alpha   90.00
_cell.angle_beta   90.00
_cell.angle_gamma   90.00
#
_symmetry.space_group_name_H-M   'P 1'
#
loop_
_entity.id
_entity.type
_entity.pdbx_description
1 polymer ?
#
loop_
_entity_poly.entity_id
_entity_poly.type
_entity_poly.pdbx_seq_one_letter_code
_entity_poly.pdbx_strand_id
1 'polypeptide(L)'
;MKKTKLLYWLATGLLVALMTMSGILNSMSTSESVAAFEHLGYPAYLLPFLGVAKLLGSVALVVPGFPRLREWAYAGFTFDLAGAMYSSIAVGDPASTWLPIGIGFILIAISYQLNQRQAEVKTFVAAAPGLAA
;
A
#
# COMPACT_ATOMS: atom_id res chain seq x y z
N MET A 1 -23.31 -7.07 -0.08
CA MET A 1 -22.13 -7.88 -0.50
C MET A 1 -21.46 -7.40 -1.79
N LYS A 2 -22.17 -7.26 -2.93
CA LYS A 2 -21.54 -6.86 -4.21
C LYS A 2 -20.87 -5.47 -4.16
N LYS A 3 -21.54 -4.46 -3.58
CA LYS A 3 -21.00 -3.09 -3.44
C LYS A 3 -19.74 -3.03 -2.58
N THR A 4 -19.71 -3.75 -1.46
CA THR A 4 -18.55 -3.85 -0.55
C THR A 4 -17.34 -4.49 -1.24
N LYS A 5 -17.58 -5.54 -2.03
CA LYS A 5 -16.54 -6.21 -2.82
C LYS A 5 -16.00 -5.30 -3.91
N LEU A 6 -16.88 -4.56 -4.60
CA LEU A 6 -16.48 -3.57 -5.62
C LEU A 6 -15.61 -2.47 -5.00
N LEU A 7 -16.06 -1.85 -3.90
CA LEU A 7 -15.32 -0.79 -3.24
C LEU A 7 -13.95 -1.26 -2.73
N TYR A 8 -13.87 -2.50 -2.23
CA TYR A 8 -12.61 -3.11 -1.83
C TYR A 8 -11.65 -3.22 -3.01
N TRP A 9 -12.10 -3.72 -4.16
CA TRP A 9 -11.25 -3.88 -5.33
C TRP A 9 -10.86 -2.55 -5.97
N LEU A 10 -11.72 -1.53 -5.88
CA LEU A 10 -11.37 -0.17 -6.30
C LEU A 10 -10.28 0.42 -5.41
N ALA A 11 -10.44 0.40 -4.08
CA ALA A 11 -9.46 0.94 -3.15
C ALA A 11 -8.13 0.16 -3.20
N THR A 12 -8.19 -1.17 -3.19
CA THR A 12 -7.02 -2.05 -3.24
C THR A 12 -6.33 -1.95 -4.60
N GLY A 13 -7.09 -1.93 -5.70
CA GLY A 13 -6.54 -1.79 -7.04
C GLY A 13 -5.82 -0.46 -7.22
N LEU A 14 -6.39 0.64 -6.74
CA LEU A 14 -5.74 1.95 -6.80
C LEU A 14 -4.49 2.01 -5.91
N LEU A 15 -4.55 1.49 -4.68
CA LEU A 15 -3.39 1.39 -3.80
C LEU A 15 -2.26 0.59 -4.46
N VAL A 16 -2.56 -0.59 -4.98
CA VAL A 16 -1.59 -1.46 -5.66
C VAL A 16 -1.04 -0.78 -6.90
N ALA A 17 -1.85 -0.10 -7.70
CA ALA A 17 -1.38 0.62 -8.88
C ALA A 17 -0.36 1.71 -8.50
N LEU A 18 -0.67 2.53 -7.50
CA LEU A 18 0.22 3.59 -7.01
C LEU A 18 1.53 3.02 -6.45
N MET A 19 1.44 2.01 -5.58
CA MET A 19 2.62 1.37 -4.97
C MET A 19 3.47 0.63 -5.99
N THR A 20 2.86 0.00 -6.98
CA THR A 20 3.58 -0.70 -8.05
C THR A 20 4.28 0.27 -8.98
N MET A 21 3.61 1.36 -9.39
CA MET A 21 4.24 2.39 -10.22
C MET A 21 5.46 3.00 -9.53
N SER A 22 5.30 3.45 -8.27
CA SER A 22 6.41 3.95 -7.46
C SER A 22 7.51 2.88 -7.27
N GLY A 23 7.11 1.62 -7.04
CA GLY A 23 8.03 0.50 -6.88
C GLY A 23 8.88 0.24 -8.13
N ILE A 24 8.30 0.29 -9.33
CA ILE A 24 9.01 0.12 -10.60
C ILE A 24 10.02 1.25 -10.80
N LEU A 25 9.60 2.51 -10.64
CA LEU A 25 10.47 3.68 -10.83
C LEU A 25 11.67 3.63 -9.87
N ASN A 26 11.42 3.29 -8.60
CA ASN A 26 12.48 3.14 -7.60
C ASN A 26 13.39 1.93 -7.88
N SER A 27 12.84 0.81 -8.37
CA SER A 27 13.64 -0.37 -8.73
C SER A 27 14.57 -0.09 -9.91
N MET A 28 14.10 0.69 -10.88
CA MET A 28 14.86 1.07 -12.07
C MET A 28 15.84 2.22 -11.82
N SER A 29 15.82 2.84 -10.64
CA SER A 29 16.64 4.01 -10.33
C SER A 29 16.54 5.10 -11.38
N THR A 30 15.31 5.45 -11.75
CA THR A 30 15.06 6.55 -12.69
C THR A 30 15.67 7.84 -12.17
N SER A 31 16.07 8.73 -13.08
CA SER A 31 16.68 10.02 -12.73
C SER A 31 15.81 10.84 -11.76
N GLU A 32 14.48 10.79 -11.94
CA GLU A 32 13.52 11.44 -11.04
C GLU A 32 13.56 10.85 -9.61
N SER A 33 13.53 9.51 -9.49
CA SER A 33 13.59 8.84 -8.19
C SER A 33 14.94 9.07 -7.48
N VAL A 34 16.05 9.07 -8.23
CA VAL A 34 17.38 9.38 -7.69
C VAL A 34 17.43 10.83 -7.18
N ALA A 35 16.98 11.79 -7.99
CA ALA A 35 16.94 13.20 -7.58
C ALA A 35 16.06 13.43 -6.34
N ALA A 36 14.91 12.73 -6.25
CA ALA A 36 14.06 12.78 -5.08
C ALA A 36 14.76 12.24 -3.82
N PHE A 37 15.50 11.12 -3.92
CA PHE A 37 16.25 10.58 -2.79
C PHE A 37 17.43 11.46 -2.39
N GLU A 38 18.14 12.04 -3.35
CA GLU A 38 19.23 12.99 -3.08
C GLU A 38 18.70 14.23 -2.36
N HIS A 39 17.55 14.78 -2.78
CA HIS A 39 16.88 15.89 -2.09
C HIS A 39 16.53 15.55 -0.64
N LEU A 40 16.08 14.31 -0.40
CA LEU A 40 15.80 13.81 0.95
C LEU A 40 17.07 13.44 1.75
N GLY A 41 18.26 13.51 1.15
CA GLY A 41 19.52 13.12 1.78
C GLY A 41 19.69 11.60 1.94
N TYR A 42 18.94 10.79 1.19
CA TYR A 42 19.00 9.34 1.24
C TYR A 42 20.05 8.75 0.30
N PRO A 43 20.77 7.70 0.74
CA PRO A 43 21.73 7.03 -0.11
C PRO A 43 21.05 6.25 -1.23
N ALA A 44 21.61 6.32 -2.44
CA ALA A 44 21.01 5.76 -3.66
C ALA A 44 20.74 4.24 -3.61
N TYR A 45 21.50 3.47 -2.82
CA TYR A 45 21.29 2.02 -2.70
C TYR A 45 19.95 1.66 -2.04
N LEU A 46 19.35 2.56 -1.25
CA LEU A 46 18.04 2.32 -0.63
C LEU A 46 16.91 2.33 -1.67
N LEU A 47 17.12 3.01 -2.79
CA LEU A 47 16.12 3.20 -3.82
C LEU A 47 15.64 1.87 -4.43
N PRO A 48 16.53 1.01 -5.00
CA PRO A 48 16.09 -0.27 -5.56
C PRO A 48 15.58 -1.23 -4.50
N PHE A 49 16.14 -1.20 -3.28
CA PHE A 49 15.65 -2.01 -2.16
C PHE A 49 14.18 -1.68 -1.85
N LEU A 50 13.87 -0.39 -1.68
CA LEU A 50 12.52 0.06 -1.39
C LEU A 50 11.57 -0.20 -2.56
N GLY A 51 12.07 -0.06 -3.79
CA GLY A 51 11.34 -0.41 -5.00
C GLY A 51 10.89 -1.88 -5.00
N VAL A 52 11.81 -2.81 -4.80
CA VAL A 52 11.51 -4.25 -4.74
C VAL A 52 10.57 -4.58 -3.58
N ALA A 53 10.79 -3.97 -2.41
CA ALA A 53 9.90 -4.16 -1.24
C ALA A 53 8.45 -3.74 -1.56
N LYS A 54 8.26 -2.61 -2.24
CA LYS A 54 6.93 -2.16 -2.69
C LYS A 54 6.27 -3.16 -3.64
N LEU A 55 7.03 -3.67 -4.61
CA LEU A 55 6.52 -4.65 -5.57
C LEU A 55 6.07 -5.95 -4.88
N LEU A 56 6.85 -6.45 -3.93
CA LEU A 56 6.48 -7.63 -3.14
C LEU A 56 5.22 -7.38 -2.30
N GLY A 57 5.11 -6.20 -1.68
CA GLY A 57 3.89 -5.79 -0.97
C GLY A 57 2.66 -5.75 -1.87
N SER A 58 2.80 -5.24 -3.10
CA SER A 58 1.72 -5.18 -4.08
C SER A 58 1.24 -6.57 -4.48
N VAL A 59 2.17 -7.50 -4.73
CA VAL A 59 1.85 -8.91 -5.01
C VAL A 59 1.12 -9.53 -3.82
N ALA A 60 1.59 -9.30 -2.59
CA ALA A 60 0.96 -9.84 -1.38
C ALA A 60 -0.48 -9.35 -1.16
N LEU A 61 -0.82 -8.12 -1.58
CA LEU A 61 -2.21 -7.63 -1.50
C LEU A 61 -3.15 -8.32 -2.50
N VAL A 62 -2.67 -8.59 -3.72
CA VAL A 62 -3.50 -9.13 -4.81
C VAL A 62 -3.62 -10.65 -4.75
N VAL A 63 -2.52 -11.35 -4.43
CA VAL A 63 -2.50 -12.82 -4.44
C VAL A 63 -3.35 -13.37 -3.28
N PRO A 64 -4.35 -14.22 -3.56
CA PRO A 64 -5.16 -14.83 -2.52
C PRO A 64 -4.38 -15.92 -1.78
N GLY A 65 -4.80 -16.24 -0.54
CA GLY A 65 -4.28 -17.40 0.21
C GLY A 65 -3.21 -17.09 1.26
N PHE A 66 -2.71 -15.84 1.33
CA PHE A 66 -1.64 -15.46 2.27
C PHE A 66 -2.05 -14.29 3.19
N PRO A 67 -2.94 -14.52 4.19
CA PRO A 67 -3.46 -13.45 5.04
C PRO A 67 -2.35 -12.74 5.84
N ARG A 68 -1.34 -13.46 6.35
CA ARG A 68 -0.23 -12.84 7.11
C ARG A 68 0.64 -11.92 6.25
N LEU A 69 0.94 -12.33 5.01
CA LEU A 69 1.71 -11.49 4.08
C LEU A 69 0.94 -10.22 3.70
N ARG A 70 -0.39 -10.31 3.62
CA ARG A 70 -1.25 -9.15 3.40
C ARG A 70 -1.17 -8.14 4.54
N GLU A 71 -1.19 -8.61 5.79
CA GLU A 71 -0.99 -7.75 6.96
C GLU A 71 0.39 -7.06 6.94
N TRP A 72 1.44 -7.81 6.59
CA TRP A 72 2.78 -7.24 6.44
C TRP A 72 2.85 -6.19 5.32
N ALA A 73 2.16 -6.42 4.21
CA ALA A 73 2.09 -5.46 3.11
C ALA A 73 1.39 -4.16 3.54
N TYR A 74 0.26 -4.24 4.25
CA TYR A 74 -0.41 -3.05 4.77
C TYR A 74 0.48 -2.29 5.76
N ALA A 75 1.15 -2.97 6.69
CA ALA A 75 2.07 -2.34 7.62
C ALA A 75 3.27 -1.70 6.89
N GLY A 76 3.88 -2.42 5.96
CA GLY A 76 5.01 -1.95 5.16
C GLY A 76 4.67 -0.69 4.36
N PHE A 77 3.54 -0.69 3.64
CA PHE A 77 3.08 0.50 2.91
C PHE A 77 2.74 1.66 3.83
N THR A 78 2.20 1.40 5.02
CA THR A 78 1.94 2.46 6.00
C THR A 78 3.24 3.12 6.45
N PHE A 79 4.26 2.34 6.78
CA PHE A 79 5.57 2.87 7.17
C PHE A 79 6.32 3.55 6.03
N ASP A 80 6.19 3.05 4.80
CA ASP A 80 6.76 3.66 3.61
C ASP A 80 6.18 5.07 3.37
N LEU A 81 4.84 5.19 3.37
CA LEU A 81 4.18 6.48 3.21
C LEU A 81 4.43 7.42 4.39
N ALA A 82 4.49 6.89 5.61
CA ALA A 82 4.83 7.68 6.80
C ALA A 82 6.26 8.21 6.73
N GLY A 83 7.21 7.36 6.32
CA GLY A 83 8.59 7.74 6.09
C GLY A 83 8.70 8.82 5.03
N ALA A 84 8.06 8.65 3.87
CA ALA A 84 8.05 9.64 2.80
C ALA A 84 7.49 11.00 3.28
N MET A 85 6.32 11.00 3.92
CA MET A 85 5.69 12.21 4.47
C MET A 85 6.57 12.89 5.52
N TYR A 86 7.11 12.11 6.47
CA TYR A 86 8.00 12.64 7.50
C TYR A 86 9.27 13.24 6.91
N SER A 87 9.88 12.57 5.93
CA SER A 87 11.10 13.03 5.27
C SER A 87 10.88 14.36 4.57
N SER A 88 9.81 14.48 3.78
CA SER A 88 9.44 15.72 3.10
C SER A 88 9.21 16.87 4.09
N ILE A 89 8.51 16.62 5.19
CA ILE A 89 8.32 17.63 6.25
C ILE A 89 9.67 18.02 6.88
N ALA A 90 10.54 17.06 7.15
CA ALA A 90 11.83 17.27 7.80
C ALA A 90 12.80 18.10 6.95
N VAL A 91 12.78 17.94 5.62
CA VAL A 91 13.60 18.76 4.70
C VAL A 91 12.95 20.11 4.35
N GLY A 92 11.77 20.39 4.88
CA GLY A 92 11.07 21.67 4.69
C GLY A 92 10.28 21.78 3.39
N ASP A 93 9.86 20.66 2.80
CA ASP A 93 9.03 20.68 1.60
C ASP A 93 7.68 21.37 1.84
N PRO A 94 7.15 22.09 0.84
CA PRO A 94 5.83 22.69 0.95
C PRO A 94 4.75 21.61 1.10
N ALA A 95 3.62 22.00 1.71
CA ALA A 95 2.48 21.10 1.91
C ALA A 95 1.98 20.45 0.62
N SER A 96 2.14 21.10 -0.53
CA SER A 96 1.79 20.53 -1.84
C SER A 96 2.54 19.22 -2.16
N THR A 97 3.73 19.00 -1.59
CA THR A 97 4.53 17.80 -1.83
C THR A 97 4.06 16.62 -0.98
N TRP A 98 3.84 16.84 0.33
CA TRP A 98 3.53 15.74 1.25
C TRP A 98 2.03 15.53 1.48
N LEU A 99 1.17 16.53 1.27
CA LEU A 99 -0.28 16.41 1.47
C LEU A 99 -0.91 15.31 0.57
N PRO A 100 -0.52 15.15 -0.72
CA PRO A 100 -1.03 14.07 -1.57
C PRO A 100 -0.74 12.66 -1.03
N ILE A 101 0.31 12.46 -0.23
CA ILE A 101 0.62 11.18 0.41
C ILE A 101 -0.53 10.73 1.33
N GLY A 102 -1.29 11.68 1.87
CA GLY A 102 -2.52 11.41 2.65
C GLY A 102 -3.54 10.53 1.92
N ILE A 103 -3.61 10.62 0.59
CA ILE A 103 -4.50 9.77 -0.22
C ILE A 103 -4.10 8.29 -0.07
N GLY A 104 -2.80 7.99 -0.04
CA GLY A 104 -2.31 6.63 0.18
C GLY A 104 -2.74 6.05 1.51
N PHE A 105 -2.68 6.83 2.59
CA PHE A 105 -3.18 6.41 3.91
C PHE A 105 -4.68 6.13 3.91
N ILE A 106 -5.48 6.98 3.25
CA ILE A 106 -6.92 6.76 3.10
C ILE A 106 -7.20 5.46 2.35
N LEU A 107 -6.46 5.20 1.27
CA LEU A 107 -6.60 3.96 0.49
C LEU A 107 -6.22 2.72 1.30
N ILE A 108 -5.14 2.78 2.08
CA ILE A 108 -4.76 1.71 3.02
C ILE A 108 -5.89 1.46 4.02
N ALA A 109 -6.37 2.51 4.69
CA ALA A 109 -7.41 2.38 5.72
C ALA A 109 -8.71 1.76 5.16
N ILE A 110 -9.17 2.25 4.01
CA ILE A 110 -10.37 1.72 3.34
C ILE A 110 -10.15 0.27 2.89
N SER A 111 -9.03 0.00 2.22
CA SER A 111 -8.70 -1.35 1.73
C SER A 111 -8.63 -2.35 2.88
N TYR A 112 -7.94 -1.99 3.96
CA TYR A 112 -7.77 -2.80 5.16
C TYR A 112 -9.11 -3.09 5.86
N GLN A 113 -9.90 -2.05 6.12
CA GLN A 113 -11.18 -2.20 6.81
C GLN A 113 -12.15 -3.09 6.02
N LEU A 114 -12.16 -2.96 4.69
CA LEU A 114 -13.00 -3.81 3.82
C LEU A 114 -12.46 -5.24 3.71
N ASN A 115 -11.15 -5.44 3.76
CA ASN A 115 -10.53 -6.76 3.83
C ASN A 115 -10.96 -7.50 5.10
N GLN A 116 -10.86 -6.86 6.27
CA GLN A 116 -11.26 -7.43 7.56
C GLN A 116 -12.74 -7.83 7.57
N ARG A 117 -13.62 -6.94 7.10
CA ARG A 117 -15.06 -7.25 6.97
C ARG A 117 -15.34 -8.46 6.08
N GLN A 118 -14.58 -8.65 5.00
CA GLN A 118 -14.73 -9.83 4.15
C GLN A 118 -14.21 -11.11 4.81
N ALA A 119 -13.15 -11.02 5.63
CA ALA A 119 -12.63 -12.15 6.39
C ALA A 119 -13.63 -12.60 7.46
N GLU A 120 -14.21 -11.66 8.22
CA GLU A 120 -15.24 -11.93 9.23
C GLU A 120 -16.47 -12.63 8.62
N VAL A 121 -16.98 -12.12 7.50
CA VAL A 121 -18.14 -12.71 6.81
C VAL A 121 -17.85 -14.14 6.34
N LYS A 122 -16.65 -14.40 5.81
CA LYS A 122 -16.25 -15.75 5.39
C LYS A 122 -16.19 -16.72 6.57
N THR A 123 -15.63 -16.29 7.69
CA THR A 123 -15.56 -17.09 8.91
C THR A 123 -16.94 -17.40 9.46
N PHE A 124 -17.84 -16.42 9.50
CA PHE A 124 -19.22 -16.60 9.96
C PHE A 124 -19.99 -17.60 9.09
N VAL A 125 -19.92 -17.46 7.76
CA VAL A 125 -20.58 -18.39 6.82
C VAL A 125 -20.02 -19.81 6.95
N ALA A 126 -18.71 -19.96 7.16
CA ALA A 126 -18.09 -21.26 7.38
C ALA A 126 -18.51 -21.91 8.71
N ALA A 127 -18.78 -21.11 9.76
CA ALA A 127 -19.18 -21.59 11.07
C ALA A 127 -20.68 -21.96 11.18
N ALA A 128 -21.53 -21.48 10.25
CA ALA A 128 -22.98 -21.73 10.26
C ALA A 128 -23.48 -22.32 8.91
N PRO A 129 -23.05 -23.54 8.54
CA PRO A 129 -23.34 -24.11 7.22
C PRO A 129 -24.85 -24.34 6.93
N GLY A 130 -25.70 -24.39 7.97
CA GLY A 130 -27.15 -24.62 7.84
C GLY A 130 -28.01 -23.39 7.51
N LEU A 131 -27.44 -22.18 7.46
CA LEU A 131 -28.17 -20.94 7.11
C LEU A 131 -28.04 -20.54 5.63
N ALA A 132 -27.30 -21.33 4.84
CA ALA A 132 -27.08 -21.11 3.42
C ALA A 132 -27.99 -21.95 2.50
N ALA A 133 -28.94 -22.70 3.08
CA ALA A 133 -29.91 -23.54 2.37
C ALA A 133 -31.25 -22.81 2.18
#